data_AF-L1Q6U2-F1
#
_entry.id   AF-L1Q6U2-F1
#
_cell.length_a   1.000
_cell.length_b   1.000
_cell.length_c   1.000
_cell.angle_alpha   90.00
_cell.angle_beta   90.00
_cell.angle_gamma   90.00
#
_symmetry.space_group_name_H-M   'P 1'
#
loop_
_entity.id
_entity.type
_entity.pdbx_description
1 polymer ?
#
loop_
_entity_poly.entity_id
_entity_poly.type
_entity_poly.pdbx_seq_one_letter_code
_entity_poly.pdbx_strand_id
1 'polypeptide(L)'
;MKDTSLVKSLYRNTEEFLNTEVTISGWIRTLRASNAFGFIEVNDGSFFKNIQVVFDNNLENFKEVSKLPISSSIKVIGTLVPTPEAKQPFEIQAKEVVIEGMSDSDYPLQKKRHTFEYLRTIAHLRPRSNAFSAVFRVRSVAAYAIISSSKIKDSYTLTLQS
;
A
#
# COMPACT_ATOMS: atom_id res chain seq x y z
N MET A 1 -14.99 -4.06 -14.77
CA MET A 1 -14.06 -3.37 -13.86
C MET A 1 -12.72 -4.09 -14.03
N LYS A 2 -11.63 -3.46 -14.47
CA LYS A 2 -10.32 -4.15 -14.51
C LYS A 2 -9.97 -4.55 -13.07
N ASP A 3 -9.57 -5.80 -12.84
CA ASP A 3 -9.30 -6.31 -11.50
C ASP A 3 -8.06 -5.61 -10.90
N THR A 4 -8.26 -4.85 -9.82
CA THR A 4 -7.18 -4.22 -9.08
C THR A 4 -6.50 -5.26 -8.19
N SER A 5 -5.21 -5.49 -8.40
CA SER A 5 -4.36 -6.34 -7.56
C SER A 5 -3.98 -5.63 -6.27
N LEU A 6 -4.06 -6.35 -5.15
CA LEU A 6 -3.57 -5.87 -3.86
C LEU A 6 -2.04 -5.96 -3.81
N VAL A 7 -1.40 -4.98 -3.17
CA VAL A 7 0.06 -4.98 -2.94
C VAL A 7 0.49 -6.24 -2.17
N LYS A 8 -0.33 -6.69 -1.23
CA LYS A 8 -0.12 -7.95 -0.49
C LYS A 8 -0.03 -9.17 -1.41
N SER A 9 -0.86 -9.24 -2.46
CA SER A 9 -0.86 -10.36 -3.40
C SER A 9 0.43 -10.35 -4.23
N LEU A 10 0.86 -9.16 -4.69
CA LEU A 10 2.11 -9.01 -5.43
C LEU A 10 3.34 -9.47 -4.62
N TYR A 11 3.37 -9.20 -3.31
CA TYR A 11 4.46 -9.66 -2.45
C TYR A 11 4.42 -11.15 -2.07
N ARG A 12 3.22 -11.76 -2.03
CA ARG A 12 3.06 -13.16 -1.62
C ARG A 12 3.19 -14.14 -2.79
N ASN A 13 2.75 -13.71 -3.97
CA ASN A 13 2.69 -14.52 -5.18
C ASN A 13 3.53 -13.88 -6.29
N THR A 14 4.70 -13.33 -5.94
CA THR A 14 5.53 -12.52 -6.85
C THR A 14 5.70 -13.16 -8.22
N GLU A 15 6.06 -14.45 -8.26
CA GLU A 15 6.36 -15.19 -9.49
C GLU A 15 5.19 -15.22 -10.48
N GLU A 16 3.94 -15.23 -10.00
CA GLU A 16 2.73 -15.23 -10.83
C GLU A 16 2.53 -13.89 -11.57
N PHE A 17 3.06 -12.80 -11.00
CA PHE A 17 2.87 -11.45 -11.51
C PHE A 17 4.10 -10.89 -12.24
N LEU A 18 5.26 -11.54 -12.13
CA LEU A 18 6.48 -11.06 -12.78
C LEU A 18 6.31 -10.96 -14.30
N ASN A 19 6.75 -9.83 -14.85
CA ASN A 19 6.68 -9.46 -16.26
C ASN A 19 5.24 -9.42 -16.83
N THR A 20 4.23 -9.29 -15.96
CA THR A 20 2.83 -9.12 -16.36
C THR A 20 2.34 -7.71 -16.08
N GLU A 21 1.32 -7.28 -16.82
CA GLU A 21 0.62 -6.01 -16.55
C GLU A 21 -0.26 -6.18 -15.31
N VAL A 22 -0.04 -5.32 -14.32
CA VAL A 22 -0.80 -5.27 -13.07
C VAL A 22 -1.46 -3.92 -12.91
N THR A 23 -2.63 -3.91 -12.29
CA THR A 23 -3.31 -2.68 -11.87
C THR A 23 -3.29 -2.60 -10.36
N ILE A 24 -2.76 -1.52 -9.79
CA ILE A 24 -2.81 -1.26 -8.35
C ILE A 24 -3.53 0.06 -8.06
N SER A 25 -4.06 0.20 -6.86
CA SER A 25 -4.62 1.47 -6.39
C SER A 25 -4.22 1.70 -4.95
N GLY A 26 -3.88 2.94 -4.59
CA GLY A 26 -3.44 3.25 -3.24
C GLY A 26 -3.06 4.72 -3.08
N TRP A 27 -2.42 5.01 -1.96
CA TRP A 27 -2.00 6.37 -1.60
C TRP A 27 -0.49 6.53 -1.74
N ILE A 28 -0.08 7.69 -2.26
CA ILE A 28 1.32 8.10 -2.37
C ILE A 28 1.91 8.25 -0.96
N ARG A 29 2.95 7.47 -0.66
CA ARG A 29 3.72 7.59 0.59
C ARG A 29 4.90 8.52 0.40
N THR A 30 5.55 8.42 -0.75
CA THR A 30 6.69 9.24 -1.13
C THR A 30 6.65 9.42 -2.64
N LEU A 31 7.09 10.59 -3.10
CA LEU A 31 7.25 10.89 -4.52
C LEU A 31 8.59 11.60 -4.70
N ARG A 32 9.37 11.15 -5.68
CA ARG A 32 10.63 11.76 -6.09
C ARG A 32 10.67 11.77 -7.60
N ALA A 33 10.68 12.94 -8.21
CA ALA A 33 10.74 13.08 -9.66
C ALA A 33 11.97 13.89 -10.08
N SER A 34 12.57 13.47 -11.18
CA SER A 34 13.58 14.20 -11.94
C SER A 34 12.98 14.65 -13.27
N ASN A 35 13.77 15.31 -14.14
CA ASN A 35 13.26 15.80 -15.43
C ASN A 35 12.87 14.68 -16.42
N ALA A 36 13.39 13.46 -16.25
CA ALA A 36 13.19 12.35 -17.19
C ALA A 36 12.40 11.17 -16.61
N PHE A 37 12.51 10.92 -15.30
CA PHE A 37 11.85 9.81 -14.62
C PHE A 37 11.61 10.14 -13.15
N GLY A 38 10.76 9.35 -12.50
CA GLY A 38 10.47 9.46 -11.08
C GLY A 38 10.08 8.14 -10.44
N PHE A 39 10.02 8.19 -9.12
CA PHE A 39 9.65 7.08 -8.25
C PHE A 39 8.51 7.50 -7.34
N ILE A 40 7.49 6.65 -7.26
CA ILE A 40 6.38 6.77 -6.32
C ILE A 40 6.39 5.53 -5.44
N GLU A 41 6.42 5.72 -4.13
CA GLU A 41 6.08 4.64 -3.20
C GLU A 41 4.57 4.66 -2.95
N VAL A 42 3.89 3.58 -3.30
CA VAL A 42 2.44 3.43 -3.13
C VAL A 42 2.15 2.44 -2.00
N ASN A 43 1.13 2.74 -1.19
CA ASN A 43 0.60 1.80 -0.20
C ASN A 43 -0.92 1.76 -0.26
N ASP A 44 -1.48 0.56 -0.29
CA ASP A 44 -2.93 0.28 -0.32
C ASP A 44 -3.48 -0.17 1.05
N GLY A 45 -2.62 -0.26 2.07
CA GLY A 45 -2.93 -0.75 3.41
C GLY A 45 -2.95 -2.28 3.56
N SER A 46 -2.93 -3.04 2.46
CA SER A 46 -3.00 -4.51 2.48
C SER A 46 -1.70 -5.15 2.96
N PHE A 47 -0.57 -4.48 2.74
CA PHE A 47 0.76 -4.93 3.13
C PHE A 47 1.55 -3.86 3.88
N PHE A 48 2.52 -4.30 4.70
CA PHE A 48 3.35 -3.38 5.48
C PHE A 48 4.34 -2.61 4.59
N LYS A 49 4.93 -3.29 3.61
CA LYS A 49 5.86 -2.66 2.65
C LYS A 49 5.09 -1.86 1.60
N ASN A 50 5.68 -0.75 1.17
CA ASN A 50 5.20 0.01 0.02
C ASN A 50 5.71 -0.66 -1.26
N ILE A 51 4.97 -0.50 -2.36
CA ILE A 51 5.43 -0.89 -3.68
C ILE A 51 6.04 0.32 -4.39
N GLN A 52 7.18 0.12 -5.06
CA GLN A 52 7.80 1.14 -5.87
C GLN A 52 7.18 1.14 -7.26
N VAL A 53 6.78 2.32 -7.72
CA VAL A 53 6.34 2.59 -9.09
C VAL A 53 7.35 3.51 -9.73
N VAL A 54 7.90 3.11 -10.87
CA VAL A 54 8.77 3.93 -11.72
C VAL A 54 7.94 4.47 -12.86
N PHE A 55 8.04 5.77 -13.11
CA PHE A 55 7.36 6.43 -14.22
C PHE A 55 8.35 7.34 -14.96
N ASP A 56 8.19 7.48 -16.26
CA ASP A 56 9.08 8.27 -17.10
C ASP A 56 8.31 9.27 -17.98
N ASN A 57 9.05 10.05 -18.76
CA ASN A 57 8.50 11.08 -19.65
C ASN A 57 7.63 10.54 -20.80
N ASN A 58 7.53 9.22 -20.99
CA ASN A 58 6.59 8.62 -21.94
C ASN A 58 5.15 8.63 -21.40
N LEU A 59 4.98 8.86 -20.08
CA LEU A 59 3.67 8.99 -19.46
C LEU A 59 2.99 10.29 -19.88
N GLU A 60 1.76 10.22 -20.41
CA GLU A 60 1.02 11.38 -20.93
C GLU A 60 0.89 12.52 -19.92
N ASN A 61 0.64 12.19 -18.66
CA ASN A 61 0.48 13.14 -17.55
C ASN A 61 1.74 13.25 -16.66
N PHE A 62 2.93 12.96 -17.19
CA PHE A 62 4.20 12.98 -16.44
C PHE A 62 4.39 14.24 -15.58
N LYS A 63 4.12 15.43 -16.12
CA LYS A 63 4.30 16.71 -15.42
C LYS A 63 3.36 16.87 -14.23
N GLU A 64 2.15 16.33 -14.33
CA GLU A 64 1.14 16.37 -13.28
C GLU A 64 1.49 15.37 -12.19
N VAL A 65 1.77 14.13 -12.57
CA VAL A 65 2.18 13.04 -11.66
C VAL A 65 3.42 13.42 -10.86
N SER A 66 4.40 14.06 -11.51
CA SER A 66 5.66 14.51 -10.88
C SER A 66 5.47 15.52 -9.74
N LYS A 67 4.29 16.15 -9.62
CA LYS A 67 4.00 17.19 -8.63
C LYS A 67 2.94 16.77 -7.62
N LEU A 68 2.49 15.52 -7.64
CA LEU A 68 1.42 15.07 -6.75
C LEU A 68 1.85 15.17 -5.27
N PRO A 69 1.00 15.74 -4.41
CA PRO A 69 1.27 15.75 -2.98
C PRO A 69 1.21 14.34 -2.40
N ILE A 70 1.91 14.13 -1.29
CA ILE A 70 1.79 12.89 -0.52
C ILE A 70 0.33 12.65 -0.12
N SER A 71 -0.03 11.39 0.09
CA SER A 71 -1.40 10.96 0.39
C SER A 71 -2.43 11.19 -0.71
N SER A 72 -2.03 11.65 -1.91
CA SER A 72 -2.92 11.60 -3.09
C SER A 72 -3.20 10.14 -3.44
N SER A 73 -4.43 9.84 -3.86
CA SER A 73 -4.84 8.53 -4.34
C SER A 73 -4.63 8.41 -5.83
N ILE A 74 -3.96 7.33 -6.23
CA ILE A 74 -3.67 7.04 -7.63
C ILE A 74 -4.03 5.58 -7.93
N LYS A 75 -4.39 5.35 -9.19
CA LYS A 75 -4.43 4.03 -9.80
C LYS A 75 -3.29 3.95 -10.81
N VAL A 76 -2.51 2.88 -10.75
CA VAL A 76 -1.36 2.66 -11.62
C VAL A 76 -1.58 1.39 -12.39
N ILE A 77 -1.40 1.45 -13.71
CA ILE A 77 -1.35 0.31 -14.60
C ILE A 77 0.08 0.25 -15.14
N GLY A 78 0.71 -0.91 -15.02
CA GLY A 78 2.11 -1.06 -15.42
C GLY A 78 2.60 -2.48 -15.32
N THR A 79 3.84 -2.72 -15.73
CA THR A 79 4.44 -4.06 -15.72
C THR A 79 5.22 -4.26 -14.43
N LEU A 80 5.00 -5.38 -13.73
CA LEU A 80 5.81 -5.75 -12.57
C LEU A 80 7.15 -6.34 -13.03
N VAL A 81 8.26 -5.69 -12.70
CA VAL A 81 9.61 -6.08 -13.16
C VAL A 81 10.48 -6.43 -11.94
N PRO A 82 11.25 -7.53 -11.98
CA PRO A 82 12.15 -7.89 -10.89
C PRO A 82 13.34 -6.92 -10.82
N THR A 83 13.78 -6.60 -9.61
CA THR A 83 14.94 -5.72 -9.37
C THR A 83 15.93 -6.39 -8.43
N PRO A 84 16.65 -7.43 -8.88
CA PRO A 84 17.49 -8.28 -8.01
C PRO A 84 18.63 -7.52 -7.33
N GLU A 85 19.13 -6.45 -7.96
CA GLU A 85 20.22 -5.62 -7.43
C GLU A 85 19.74 -4.49 -6.50
N ALA A 86 18.43 -4.28 -6.40
CA ALA A 86 17.84 -3.22 -5.58
C ALA A 86 17.42 -3.74 -4.19
N LYS A 87 17.17 -2.80 -3.26
CA LYS A 87 16.67 -3.13 -1.91
C LYS A 87 15.25 -3.72 -1.95
N GLN A 88 14.45 -3.32 -2.92
CA GLN A 88 13.15 -3.93 -3.20
C GLN A 88 13.32 -5.09 -4.19
N PRO A 89 12.57 -6.18 -4.05
CA PRO A 89 12.68 -7.35 -4.93
C PRO A 89 12.12 -7.11 -6.33
N PHE A 90 11.23 -6.13 -6.48
CA PHE A 90 10.57 -5.78 -7.73
C PHE A 90 10.04 -4.35 -7.67
N GLU A 91 9.66 -3.83 -8.82
CA GLU A 91 8.99 -2.54 -9.01
C GLU A 91 7.94 -2.61 -10.12
N ILE A 92 7.07 -1.61 -10.21
CA ILE A 92 6.12 -1.48 -11.33
C ILE A 92 6.62 -0.38 -12.26
N GLN A 93 6.86 -0.70 -13.53
CA GLN A 93 7.07 0.29 -14.57
C GLN A 93 5.71 0.78 -15.06
N ALA A 94 5.37 2.03 -14.72
CA ALA A 94 4.07 2.62 -15.01
C ALA A 94 3.90 2.86 -16.51
N LYS A 95 2.82 2.29 -17.05
CA LYS A 95 2.31 2.58 -18.40
C LYS A 95 1.25 3.67 -18.35
N GLU A 96 0.43 3.67 -17.30
CA GLU A 96 -0.63 4.65 -17.08
C GLU A 96 -0.75 4.95 -15.59
N VAL A 97 -0.96 6.23 -15.24
CA VAL A 97 -1.23 6.67 -13.87
C VAL A 97 -2.46 7.55 -13.89
N VAL A 98 -3.53 7.05 -13.28
CA VAL A 98 -4.79 7.78 -13.11
C VAL A 98 -4.82 8.40 -11.72
N ILE A 99 -5.05 9.70 -11.66
CA ILE A 99 -5.19 10.44 -10.41
C ILE A 99 -6.65 10.33 -9.96
N GLU A 100 -6.89 9.53 -8.92
CA GLU A 100 -8.25 9.29 -8.38
C GLU A 100 -8.65 10.38 -7.38
N GLY A 101 -7.68 11.04 -6.75
CA GLY A 101 -7.93 12.11 -5.80
C GLY A 101 -6.64 12.78 -5.34
N MET A 102 -6.63 14.11 -5.37
CA MET A 102 -5.52 14.90 -4.87
C MET A 102 -5.63 15.08 -3.36
N SER A 103 -4.50 15.00 -2.67
CA SER A 103 -4.44 15.39 -1.26
C SER A 103 -4.29 16.90 -1.12
N ASP A 104 -4.85 17.46 -0.05
CA ASP A 104 -4.60 18.84 0.34
C ASP A 104 -3.15 19.06 0.76
N SER A 105 -2.68 20.28 0.55
CA SER A 105 -1.34 20.73 0.96
C SER A 105 -1.15 20.73 2.48
N ASP A 106 -2.25 20.94 3.24
CA ASP A 106 -2.26 20.92 4.71
C ASP A 106 -2.46 19.51 5.30
N TYR A 107 -2.12 18.46 4.55
CA TYR A 107 -2.23 17.10 5.06
C TYR A 107 -1.36 16.93 6.32
N PRO A 108 -1.93 16.63 7.50
CA PRO A 108 -1.19 16.73 8.76
C PRO A 108 -0.16 15.61 8.94
N LEU A 109 -0.40 14.45 8.31
CA LEU A 109 0.47 13.28 8.41
C LEU A 109 1.61 13.32 7.37
N GLN A 110 2.42 14.38 7.47
CA GLN A 110 3.61 14.58 6.64
C GLN A 110 4.67 13.48 6.86
N LYS A 111 5.60 13.31 5.91
CA LYS A 111 6.73 12.36 5.97
C LYS A 111 7.81 12.80 6.96
N LYS A 112 7.42 13.04 8.21
CA LYS A 112 8.27 13.35 9.36
C LYS A 112 7.85 12.49 10.54
N ARG A 113 8.73 12.40 11.54
CA ARG A 113 8.37 11.75 12.79
C ARG A 113 7.33 12.59 13.51
N HIS A 114 6.25 11.94 13.94
CA HIS A 114 5.21 12.54 14.77
C HIS A 114 5.22 11.87 16.15
N THR A 115 4.93 12.62 17.19
CA THR A 115 4.76 12.08 18.55
C THR A 115 3.42 11.34 18.66
N PHE A 116 3.30 10.43 19.63
CA PHE A 116 2.03 9.75 19.85
C PHE A 116 0.94 10.69 20.34
N GLU A 117 1.31 11.74 21.07
CA GLU A 117 0.45 12.82 21.53
C GLU A 117 -0.19 13.54 20.35
N TYR A 118 0.61 13.95 19.36
CA TYR A 118 0.09 14.56 18.14
C TYR A 118 -0.78 13.58 17.35
N LEU A 119 -0.35 12.32 17.21
CA LEU A 119 -1.17 11.33 16.50
C LEU A 119 -2.54 11.07 17.17
N ARG A 120 -2.69 11.31 18.48
CA ARG A 120 -3.98 11.25 19.16
C ARG A 120 -4.91 12.40 18.75
N THR A 121 -4.40 13.58 18.41
CA THR A 121 -5.23 14.71 17.96
C THR A 121 -5.81 14.48 16.56
N ILE A 122 -5.08 13.75 15.71
CA ILE A 122 -5.52 13.35 14.36
C ILE A 122 -5.93 11.86 14.31
N ALA A 123 -6.75 11.42 15.27
CA ALA A 123 -7.10 10.01 15.45
C ALA A 123 -7.67 9.31 14.20
N HIS A 124 -8.36 10.06 13.32
CA HIS A 124 -8.94 9.57 12.07
C HIS A 124 -7.88 9.25 11.00
N LEU A 125 -6.73 9.94 11.00
CA LEU A 125 -5.60 9.70 10.08
C LEU A 125 -4.51 8.81 10.68
N ARG A 126 -4.45 8.71 12.01
CA ARG A 126 -3.47 7.92 12.75
C ARG A 126 -3.27 6.48 12.24
N PRO A 127 -4.31 5.70 11.84
CA PRO A 127 -4.12 4.35 11.31
C PRO A 127 -3.24 4.28 10.05
N ARG A 128 -3.08 5.40 9.32
CA ARG A 128 -2.20 5.50 8.14
C ARG A 128 -0.72 5.73 8.48
N SER A 129 -0.40 6.00 9.76
CA SER A 129 0.99 6.06 10.22
C SER A 129 1.59 4.67 10.37
N ASN A 130 2.90 4.51 10.13
CA ASN A 130 3.55 3.20 10.16
C ASN A 130 3.38 2.46 11.51
N ALA A 131 3.55 3.19 12.63
CA ALA A 131 3.47 2.61 13.97
C ALA A 131 2.06 2.09 14.29
N PHE A 132 1.03 2.92 14.12
CA PHE A 132 -0.34 2.48 14.41
C PHE A 132 -0.85 1.47 13.39
N SER A 133 -0.46 1.59 12.12
CA SER A 133 -0.77 0.59 11.09
C SER A 133 -0.20 -0.79 11.47
N ALA A 134 1.01 -0.85 12.06
CA ALA A 134 1.57 -2.10 12.60
C ALA A 134 0.76 -2.63 13.79
N VAL A 135 0.47 -1.77 14.77
CA VAL A 135 -0.29 -2.14 15.97
C VAL A 135 -1.67 -2.69 15.61
N PHE A 136 -2.38 -2.05 14.68
CA PHE A 136 -3.70 -2.51 14.25
C PHE A 136 -3.66 -3.85 13.50
N ARG A 137 -2.59 -4.12 12.72
CA ARG A 137 -2.39 -5.44 12.11
C ARG A 137 -2.15 -6.54 13.15
N VAL A 138 -1.26 -6.30 14.12
CA VAL A 138 -1.01 -7.27 15.21
C VAL A 138 -2.28 -7.51 16.02
N ARG A 139 -3.01 -6.44 16.37
CA ARG A 139 -4.30 -6.54 17.06
C ARG A 139 -5.31 -7.38 16.28
N SER A 140 -5.41 -7.18 14.97
CA SER A 140 -6.33 -7.94 14.11
C SER A 140 -6.02 -9.43 14.14
N VAL A 141 -4.75 -9.81 13.99
CA VAL A 141 -4.32 -11.22 14.05
C VAL A 141 -4.56 -11.82 15.44
N ALA A 142 -4.22 -11.11 16.51
CA ALA A 142 -4.44 -11.56 17.87
C ALA A 142 -5.94 -11.76 18.19
N ALA A 143 -6.78 -10.80 17.79
CA ALA A 143 -8.23 -10.91 17.97
C ALA A 143 -8.80 -12.09 17.18
N TYR A 144 -8.38 -12.28 15.93
CA TYR A 144 -8.79 -13.42 15.11
C TYR A 144 -8.42 -14.74 15.79
N ALA A 145 -7.19 -14.90 16.29
CA ALA A 145 -6.73 -16.11 16.96
C ALA A 145 -7.55 -16.43 18.24
N ILE A 146 -7.88 -15.41 19.04
CA ILE A 146 -8.72 -15.58 20.23
C ILE A 146 -10.12 -16.05 19.84
N ILE A 147 -10.73 -15.42 18.84
CA ILE A 147 -12.08 -15.76 18.38
C ILE A 147 -12.10 -17.16 17.74
N SER A 148 -11.12 -17.49 16.89
CA SER A 148 -11.06 -18.79 16.22
C SER A 148 -10.83 -19.93 17.21
N SER A 149 -9.97 -19.74 18.22
CA SER A 149 -9.73 -20.75 19.26
C SER A 149 -10.96 -21.02 20.13
N SER A 150 -11.80 -20.00 20.36
CA SER A 150 -13.06 -20.15 21.12
C SER A 150 -14.10 -20.95 20.33
N LYS A 151 -14.24 -20.67 19.02
CA LYS A 151 -15.14 -21.43 18.13
C LYS A 151 -14.76 -22.92 18.01
N ILE A 152 -13.46 -23.22 18.07
CA ILE A 152 -12.95 -24.60 18.04
C ILE A 152 -13.35 -25.34 19.33
N LYS A 153 -13.34 -24.67 20.50
CA LYS A 153 -13.79 -25.30 21.76
C LYS A 153 -15.28 -25.62 21.76
N ASP A 154 -16.12 -24.75 21.21
CA ASP A 154 -17.57 -24.97 21.14
C ASP A 154 -17.96 -26.10 20.17
N SER A 155 -17.11 -26.42 19.19
CA SER A 155 -17.35 -27.54 18.26
C SER A 155 -16.93 -28.90 18.83
N TYR A 156 -16.01 -28.93 19.79
CA TYR A 156 -15.66 -30.16 20.54
C TYR A 156 -16.61 -30.50 21.68
N THR A 157 -17.33 -29.53 22.25
CA THR A 157 -18.34 -29.80 23.29
C THR A 157 -19.62 -30.41 22.70
N LEU A 158 -19.97 -30.11 21.45
CA LEU A 158 -21.13 -30.68 20.76
C LEU A 158 -20.93 -32.12 20.26
N THR A 159 -19.68 -32.61 20.17
CA THR A 159 -19.37 -33.99 19.72
C THR A 159 -19.23 -35.00 20.87
N LEU A 160 -19.24 -34.53 22.13
CA LEU A 160 -19.14 -35.39 23.33
C LEU A 160 -20.49 -35.57 24.07
N GLN A 161 -21.60 -35.15 23.47
CA GLN A 161 -22.96 -35.31 24.01
C GLN A 161 -23.91 -36.12 23.12
N SER A 162 -23.40 -36.89 22.14
CA SER A 162 -24.19 -37.79 21.28
C SER A 162 -23.79 -39.24 21.45
#